data_AF-A0A976ECX2-F1
#
_entry.id   AF-A0A976ECX2-F1
#
_cell.length_a   1.000
_cell.length_b   1.000
_cell.length_c   1.000
_cell.angle_alpha   90.00
_cell.angle_beta   90.00
_cell.angle_gamma   90.00
#
_symmetry.space_group_name_H-M   'P 1'
#
loop_
_entity.id
_entity.type
_entity.pdbx_description
1 polymer ?
#
loop_
_entity_poly.entity_id
_entity_poly.type
_entity_poly.pdbx_seq_one_letter_code
_entity_poly.pdbx_strand_id
1 'polypeptide(L)'
;MPILETDIKILASQRMTDTADGGGRMTGNVIVSGVDNNMFNDIPDFARVYGEVSLRQVFVGPMTTDTDPLLGARVIIDKGPADSYVSANIFSTGKPFSFRADAANRLQSYLSGSSRYNGLLFENQVANQRSIQIFQRVGTSTPFPGETLRLVKNEGLPSEVEQYVRVSKVEVLERTFS
;
A
#
# COMPACT_ATOMS: atom_id res chain seq x y z
N MET A 1 -24.40 -13.84 25.31
CA MET A 1 -23.84 -15.21 25.25
C MET A 1 -22.42 -15.05 24.75
N PRO A 2 -21.43 -15.68 25.39
CA PRO A 2 -20.03 -15.38 25.12
C PRO A 2 -19.69 -15.61 23.64
N ILE A 3 -18.92 -14.69 23.06
CA ILE A 3 -18.31 -14.88 21.73
C ILE A 3 -17.38 -16.08 21.83
N LEU A 4 -17.62 -17.09 20.98
CA LEU A 4 -16.77 -18.27 20.92
C LEU A 4 -15.63 -18.07 19.93
N GLU A 5 -14.56 -18.85 20.06
CA GLU A 5 -13.46 -18.84 19.10
C GLU A 5 -13.94 -19.14 17.67
N THR A 6 -14.95 -20.00 17.54
CA THR A 6 -15.56 -20.34 16.26
C THR A 6 -16.28 -19.16 15.61
N ASP A 7 -16.63 -18.12 16.36
CA ASP A 7 -17.37 -16.97 15.85
C ASP A 7 -16.43 -15.92 15.23
N ILE A 8 -15.12 -15.97 15.55
CA ILE A 8 -14.13 -15.07 14.95
C ILE A 8 -13.83 -15.55 13.53
N LYS A 9 -14.29 -14.79 12.54
CA LYS A 9 -14.15 -15.12 11.12
C LYS A 9 -13.31 -14.07 10.39
N ILE A 10 -12.63 -14.55 9.35
CA ILE A 10 -12.05 -13.68 8.32
C ILE A 10 -13.10 -13.53 7.22
N LEU A 11 -13.42 -12.31 6.86
CA LEU A 11 -14.45 -11.94 5.90
C LEU A 11 -13.81 -11.35 4.64
N ALA A 12 -14.37 -11.70 3.49
CA ALA A 12 -13.93 -11.20 2.21
C ALA A 12 -14.35 -9.74 2.00
N SER A 13 -13.51 -9.00 1.29
CA SER A 13 -13.89 -7.70 0.74
C SER A 13 -14.80 -7.85 -0.47
N GLN A 14 -15.51 -6.78 -0.83
CA GLN A 14 -16.44 -6.75 -1.96
C GLN A 14 -15.80 -7.24 -3.26
N ARG A 15 -14.51 -6.95 -3.48
CA ARG A 15 -13.75 -7.41 -4.64
C ARG A 15 -12.44 -8.05 -4.20
N MET A 16 -12.42 -9.37 -4.12
CA MET A 16 -11.22 -10.16 -3.90
C MET A 16 -10.43 -10.31 -5.21
N THR A 17 -9.96 -9.20 -5.78
CA THR A 17 -9.17 -9.16 -7.00
C THR A 17 -7.86 -8.42 -6.77
N ASP A 18 -6.80 -8.78 -7.50
CA ASP A 18 -5.51 -8.06 -7.43
C ASP A 18 -5.46 -6.87 -8.41
N THR A 19 -6.61 -6.32 -8.79
CA THR A 19 -6.72 -5.13 -9.63
C THR A 19 -6.69 -3.86 -8.77
N ALA A 20 -6.43 -2.69 -9.37
CA ALA A 20 -6.37 -1.42 -8.65
C ALA A 20 -7.63 -1.13 -7.81
N ASP A 21 -8.78 -1.59 -8.31
CA ASP A 21 -10.11 -1.44 -7.68
C ASP A 21 -10.49 -2.58 -6.72
N GLY A 22 -9.56 -3.52 -6.47
CA GLY A 22 -9.71 -4.61 -5.51
C GLY A 22 -9.85 -4.08 -4.08
N GLY A 23 -10.62 -4.77 -3.24
CA GLY A 23 -10.99 -4.33 -1.89
C GLY A 23 -12.44 -3.84 -1.81
N GLY A 24 -12.66 -2.73 -1.08
CA GLY A 24 -13.98 -2.13 -0.89
C GLY A 24 -14.62 -2.49 0.45
N ARG A 25 -15.95 -2.66 0.45
CA ARG A 25 -16.73 -2.91 1.68
C ARG A 25 -16.54 -4.33 2.22
N MET A 26 -16.66 -4.47 3.53
CA MET A 26 -16.79 -5.78 4.18
C MET A 26 -18.05 -6.49 3.67
N THR A 27 -17.93 -7.78 3.37
CA THR A 27 -19.06 -8.63 3.00
C THR A 27 -19.34 -9.65 4.10
N GLY A 28 -20.50 -10.30 4.04
CA GLY A 28 -20.81 -11.45 4.89
C GLY A 28 -20.17 -12.77 4.42
N ASN A 29 -19.36 -12.75 3.36
CA ASN A 29 -18.73 -13.95 2.82
C ASN A 29 -17.51 -14.30 3.67
N VAL A 30 -17.54 -15.48 4.28
CA VAL A 30 -16.46 -15.98 5.14
C VAL A 30 -15.37 -16.61 4.28
N ILE A 31 -14.12 -16.20 4.52
CA ILE A 31 -12.94 -16.90 4.00
C ILE A 31 -12.72 -18.12 4.90
N VAL A 32 -13.12 -19.28 4.39
CA VAL A 32 -13.04 -20.56 5.09
C VAL A 32 -11.58 -21.00 5.21
N SER A 33 -11.19 -21.39 6.43
CA SER A 33 -9.86 -21.93 6.71
C SER A 33 -9.67 -23.29 6.03
N GLY A 34 -8.46 -23.56 5.54
CA GLY A 34 -8.10 -24.83 4.88
C GLY A 34 -8.64 -25.00 3.46
N VAL A 35 -9.27 -23.97 2.89
CA VAL A 35 -9.66 -23.96 1.48
C VAL A 35 -8.61 -23.21 0.67
N ASP A 36 -7.97 -23.94 -0.24
CA ASP A 36 -7.00 -23.37 -1.16
C ASP A 36 -7.66 -22.35 -2.10
N ASN A 37 -6.88 -21.38 -2.58
CA ASN A 37 -7.32 -20.37 -3.54
C ASN A 37 -8.46 -19.44 -3.09
N ASN A 38 -8.82 -19.43 -1.81
CA ASN A 38 -9.93 -18.62 -1.32
C ASN A 38 -9.53 -17.15 -1.00
N MET A 39 -8.27 -16.93 -0.63
CA MET A 39 -7.76 -15.58 -0.31
C MET A 39 -6.85 -15.04 -1.41
N PHE A 40 -5.87 -15.85 -1.82
CA PHE A 40 -4.95 -15.60 -2.91
C PHE A 40 -5.02 -16.77 -3.88
N ASN A 41 -4.85 -16.50 -5.18
CA ASN A 41 -4.75 -17.55 -6.18
C ASN A 41 -3.38 -18.23 -6.10
N ASP A 42 -3.26 -19.39 -6.72
CA ASP A 42 -2.00 -20.10 -6.90
C ASP A 42 -0.94 -19.19 -7.53
N ILE A 43 0.30 -19.34 -7.04
CA ILE A 43 1.44 -18.57 -7.50
C ILE A 43 1.90 -19.15 -8.84
N PRO A 44 1.82 -18.39 -9.95
CA PRO A 44 2.25 -18.89 -11.24
C PRO A 44 3.78 -18.91 -11.35
N ASP A 45 4.32 -19.77 -12.22
CA ASP A 45 5.78 -19.93 -12.38
C ASP A 45 6.48 -18.63 -12.79
N PHE A 46 5.82 -17.77 -13.58
CA PHE A 46 6.39 -16.47 -13.94
C PHE A 46 6.58 -15.55 -12.73
N ALA A 47 5.69 -15.62 -11.73
CA ALA A 47 5.79 -14.81 -10.53
C ALA A 47 6.99 -15.24 -9.67
N ARG A 48 7.37 -16.53 -9.74
CA ARG A 48 8.59 -17.05 -9.10
C ARG A 48 9.87 -16.52 -9.76
N VAL A 49 9.83 -16.25 -11.06
CA VAL A 49 10.99 -15.77 -11.83
C VAL A 49 11.13 -14.25 -11.75
N TYR A 50 10.04 -13.51 -11.98
CA TYR A 50 10.08 -12.04 -12.08
C TYR A 50 9.78 -11.33 -10.76
N GLY A 51 9.23 -12.04 -9.78
CA GLY A 51 8.68 -11.46 -8.57
C GLY A 51 7.31 -10.83 -8.84
N GLU A 52 6.39 -11.02 -7.89
CA GLU A 52 5.07 -10.40 -7.91
C GLU A 52 4.70 -9.93 -6.50
N VAL A 53 3.96 -8.83 -6.41
CA VAL A 53 3.37 -8.35 -5.16
C VAL A 53 1.86 -8.40 -5.31
N SER A 54 1.23 -9.34 -4.62
CA SER A 54 -0.22 -9.46 -4.55
C SER A 54 -0.74 -8.87 -3.23
N LEU A 55 -1.80 -8.09 -3.29
CA LEU A 55 -2.39 -7.41 -2.13
C LEU A 55 -3.88 -7.76 -2.03
N ARG A 56 -4.33 -8.17 -0.84
CA ARG A 56 -5.73 -8.49 -0.57
C ARG A 56 -6.21 -7.80 0.69
N GLN A 57 -7.39 -7.19 0.57
CA GLN A 57 -8.09 -6.64 1.73
C GLN A 57 -9.05 -7.69 2.29
N VAL A 58 -8.88 -7.96 3.57
CA VAL A 58 -9.72 -8.85 4.36
C VAL A 58 -10.16 -8.14 5.63
N PHE A 59 -11.25 -8.61 6.21
CA PHE A 59 -11.78 -8.09 7.47
C PHE A 59 -11.80 -9.20 8.51
N VAL A 60 -11.63 -8.84 9.77
CA VAL A 60 -11.74 -9.78 10.89
C VAL A 60 -12.82 -9.27 11.82
N GLY A 61 -13.76 -10.13 12.18
CA GLY A 61 -14.84 -9.76 13.06
C GLY A 61 -15.58 -10.98 13.62
N PRO A 62 -16.33 -10.79 14.72
CA PRO A 62 -17.20 -11.83 15.24
C PRO A 62 -18.44 -11.92 14.35
N MET A 63 -18.78 -13.13 13.93
CA MET A 63 -20.01 -13.44 13.21
C MET A 63 -20.96 -14.15 14.17
N THR A 64 -21.65 -13.36 14.99
CA THR A 64 -22.63 -13.84 15.98
C THR A 64 -23.91 -13.01 15.87
N THR A 65 -25.03 -13.59 16.31
CA THR A 65 -26.30 -12.86 16.46
C THR A 65 -26.36 -12.07 17.76
N ASP A 66 -25.33 -12.18 18.60
CA ASP A 66 -25.22 -11.44 19.85
C ASP A 66 -24.71 -10.00 19.67
N THR A 67 -24.90 -9.20 20.71
CA THR A 67 -24.49 -7.80 20.82
C THR A 67 -23.30 -7.59 21.75
N ASP A 68 -22.76 -8.66 22.32
CA ASP A 68 -21.59 -8.62 23.20
C ASP A 68 -20.37 -8.00 22.46
N PRO A 69 -19.67 -7.03 23.06
CA PRO A 69 -18.58 -6.33 22.39
C PRO A 69 -17.30 -7.17 22.35
N LEU A 70 -16.72 -7.33 21.15
CA LEU A 70 -15.37 -7.90 20.99
C LEU A 70 -14.30 -6.84 21.31
N LEU A 71 -13.67 -6.97 22.48
CA LEU A 71 -12.64 -6.04 22.93
C LEU A 71 -11.23 -6.60 22.73
N GLY A 72 -10.32 -5.80 22.17
CA GLY A 72 -8.89 -6.12 22.14
C GLY A 72 -8.46 -7.19 21.13
N ALA A 73 -9.23 -7.42 20.07
CA ALA A 73 -8.87 -8.37 19.02
C ALA A 73 -7.53 -8.02 18.36
N ARG A 74 -6.70 -9.03 18.11
CA ARG A 74 -5.40 -8.90 17.44
C ARG A 74 -5.31 -9.92 16.32
N VAL A 75 -4.60 -9.57 15.26
CA VAL A 75 -4.33 -10.45 14.12
C VAL A 75 -2.82 -10.53 13.96
N ILE A 76 -2.31 -11.76 13.88
CA ILE A 76 -0.88 -12.04 13.69
C ILE A 76 -0.71 -13.08 12.59
N ILE A 77 0.44 -13.06 11.91
CA ILE A 77 0.92 -14.21 11.15
C ILE A 77 1.83 -14.99 12.09
N ASP A 78 1.33 -16.11 12.60
CA ASP A 78 2.10 -16.97 13.52
C ASP A 78 3.16 -17.79 12.76
N LYS A 79 2.76 -18.39 11.63
CA LYS A 79 3.64 -19.16 10.75
C LYS A 79 3.66 -18.55 9.36
N GLY A 80 4.86 -18.21 8.89
CA GLY A 80 5.07 -17.74 7.51
C GLY A 80 4.78 -18.84 6.47
N PRO A 81 4.72 -18.47 5.17
CA PRO A 81 4.58 -19.43 4.08
C PRO A 81 5.68 -20.51 4.14
N ALA A 82 5.33 -21.75 3.76
CA ALA A 82 6.29 -22.86 3.76
C ALA A 82 7.38 -22.71 2.68
N ASP A 83 7.10 -21.92 1.65
CA ASP A 83 8.01 -21.62 0.55
C ASP A 83 8.94 -20.45 0.93
N SER A 84 10.25 -20.67 0.86
CA SER A 84 11.26 -19.66 1.22
C SER A 84 11.27 -18.44 0.31
N TYR A 85 10.71 -18.53 -0.89
CA TYR A 85 10.62 -17.41 -1.83
C TYR A 85 9.36 -16.55 -1.63
N VAL A 86 8.49 -16.93 -0.69
CA VAL A 86 7.21 -16.24 -0.46
C VAL A 86 7.22 -15.60 0.93
N SER A 87 7.08 -14.29 0.98
CA SER A 87 6.91 -13.54 2.21
C SER A 87 5.48 -13.02 2.35
N ALA A 88 4.88 -13.17 3.53
CA ALA A 88 3.57 -12.62 3.85
C ALA A 88 3.69 -11.52 4.91
N ASN A 89 2.94 -10.44 4.74
CA ASN A 89 2.85 -9.34 5.70
C ASN A 89 1.38 -8.90 5.85
N ILE A 90 1.01 -8.43 7.04
CA ILE A 90 -0.31 -7.84 7.30
C ILE A 90 -0.09 -6.42 7.81
N PHE A 91 -0.91 -5.49 7.31
CA PHE A 91 -0.93 -4.11 7.78
C PHE A 91 -2.35 -3.56 7.70
N SER A 92 -2.61 -2.50 8.46
CA SER A 92 -3.88 -1.76 8.39
C SER A 92 -3.72 -0.51 7.54
N THR A 93 -4.70 -0.25 6.67
CA THR A 93 -4.83 1.02 5.94
C THR A 93 -5.40 2.13 6.83
N GLY A 94 -5.88 1.81 8.04
CA GLY A 94 -6.51 2.76 8.96
C GLY A 94 -7.88 3.25 8.50
N LYS A 95 -8.38 2.76 7.36
CA LYS A 95 -9.67 3.13 6.78
C LYS A 95 -10.59 1.92 6.77
N PRO A 96 -11.89 2.09 7.09
CA PRO A 96 -12.87 1.00 7.01
C PRO A 96 -13.11 0.54 5.57
N PHE A 97 -12.90 1.43 4.60
CA PHE A 97 -12.99 1.14 3.17
C PHE A 97 -11.69 1.60 2.52
N SER A 98 -11.06 0.68 1.79
CA SER A 98 -9.87 0.99 1.01
C SER A 98 -9.90 0.20 -0.29
N PHE A 99 -9.12 0.66 -1.26
CA PHE A 99 -8.82 -0.10 -2.45
C PHE A 99 -7.36 -0.55 -2.45
N ARG A 100 -7.03 -1.50 -3.31
CA ARG A 100 -5.66 -1.99 -3.50
C ARG A 100 -4.70 -0.83 -3.80
N ALA A 101 -5.12 0.16 -4.58
CA ALA A 101 -4.34 1.35 -4.86
C ALA A 101 -3.93 2.12 -3.58
N ASP A 102 -4.86 2.29 -2.63
CA ASP A 102 -4.57 2.95 -1.34
C ASP A 102 -3.57 2.14 -0.51
N ALA A 103 -3.76 0.82 -0.47
CA ALA A 103 -2.90 -0.10 0.26
C ALA A 103 -1.47 -0.12 -0.33
N ALA A 104 -1.36 -0.13 -1.66
CA ALA A 104 -0.09 -0.05 -2.37
C ALA A 104 0.61 1.28 -2.12
N ASN A 105 -0.11 2.40 -2.17
CA ASN A 105 0.43 3.72 -1.87
C ASN A 105 0.99 3.79 -0.44
N ARG A 106 0.30 3.19 0.54
CA ARG A 106 0.77 3.13 1.93
C ARG A 106 1.98 2.22 2.11
N LEU A 107 2.03 1.08 1.41
CA LEU A 107 3.20 0.21 1.43
C LEU A 107 4.43 0.94 0.86
N GLN A 108 4.22 1.78 -0.17
CA GLN A 108 5.26 2.60 -0.78
C GLN A 108 5.65 3.82 0.06
N SER A 109 4.78 4.31 0.94
CA SER A 109 5.03 5.49 1.77
C SER A 109 5.96 5.23 2.97
N TYR A 110 6.89 4.27 2.86
CA TYR A 110 7.79 3.89 3.96
C TYR A 110 8.82 4.97 4.32
N LEU A 111 9.08 5.93 3.43
CA LEU A 111 9.95 7.07 3.73
C LEU A 111 9.10 8.21 4.30
N SER A 112 9.03 8.37 5.62
CA SER A 112 8.56 9.64 6.20
C SER A 112 9.46 10.75 5.67
N GLY A 113 8.88 11.83 5.16
CA GLY A 113 9.64 12.97 4.61
C GLY A 113 10.75 13.40 5.56
N SER A 114 12.00 13.22 5.13
CA SER A 114 13.18 13.69 5.85
C SER A 114 13.43 15.16 5.47
N SER A 115 14.67 15.62 5.63
CA SER A 115 15.10 16.95 5.21
C SER A 115 14.65 17.28 3.79
N ARG A 116 14.23 18.54 3.57
CA ARG A 116 13.77 19.02 2.28
C ARG A 116 14.87 18.82 1.23
N TYR A 117 14.50 18.18 0.12
CA TYR A 117 15.40 18.05 -1.02
C TYR A 117 15.83 19.44 -1.51
N ASN A 118 17.11 19.61 -1.85
CA ASN A 118 17.67 20.89 -2.28
C ASN A 118 17.33 21.19 -3.75
N GLY A 119 16.04 21.34 -4.02
CA GLY A 119 15.48 21.62 -5.33
C GLY A 119 14.02 22.06 -5.24
N LEU A 120 13.53 22.66 -6.31
CA LEU A 120 12.15 23.12 -6.46
C LEU A 120 11.51 22.38 -7.63
N LEU A 121 10.25 21.97 -7.48
CA LEU A 121 9.49 21.41 -8.60
C LEU A 121 9.30 22.50 -9.66
N PHE A 122 9.74 22.26 -10.90
CA PHE A 122 9.67 23.26 -11.98
C PHE A 122 8.28 23.30 -12.63
N GLU A 123 7.54 22.19 -12.57
CA GLU A 123 6.22 22.04 -13.18
C GLU A 123 5.13 21.75 -12.15
N ASN A 124 3.87 21.91 -12.53
CA ASN A 124 2.76 21.48 -11.68
C ASN A 124 2.49 19.98 -11.91
N GLN A 125 2.87 19.16 -10.94
CA GLN A 125 2.71 17.73 -11.06
C GLN A 125 1.25 17.29 -10.91
N VAL A 126 0.79 16.50 -11.87
CA VAL A 126 -0.52 15.84 -11.83
C VAL A 126 -0.36 14.45 -11.23
N ALA A 127 -1.39 13.96 -10.51
CA ALA A 127 -1.42 12.59 -10.01
C ALA A 127 -1.18 11.59 -11.16
N ASN A 128 -0.33 10.58 -10.91
CA ASN A 128 0.11 9.57 -11.88
C ASN A 128 1.02 10.04 -13.03
N GLN A 129 1.49 11.28 -13.02
CA GLN A 129 2.53 11.73 -13.94
C GLN A 129 3.82 10.94 -13.70
N ARG A 130 4.43 10.43 -14.78
CA ARG A 130 5.62 9.54 -14.72
C ARG A 130 6.96 10.27 -14.82
N SER A 131 6.93 11.56 -15.12
CA SER A 131 8.11 12.42 -15.23
C SER A 131 7.93 13.65 -14.37
N ILE A 132 8.98 14.06 -13.68
CA ILE A 132 9.01 15.25 -12.85
C ILE A 132 10.22 16.08 -13.23
N GLN A 133 10.06 17.38 -13.36
CA GLN A 133 11.16 18.32 -13.55
C GLN A 133 11.48 19.03 -12.25
N ILE A 134 12.75 18.96 -11.84
CA ILE A 134 13.26 19.61 -10.63
C ILE A 134 14.29 20.65 -11.03
N PHE A 135 14.07 21.88 -10.59
CA PHE A 135 15.03 22.96 -10.64
C PHE A 135 15.97 22.84 -9.44
N GLN A 136 17.27 22.74 -9.69
CA GLN A 136 18.30 22.64 -8.66
C GLN A 136 19.53 23.46 -9.05
N ARG A 137 20.33 23.86 -8.05
CA ARG A 137 21.55 24.62 -8.29
C ARG A 137 22.60 23.73 -8.96
N VAL A 138 23.33 24.27 -9.93
CA VAL A 138 24.47 23.57 -10.54
C VAL A 138 25.49 23.19 -9.45
N GLY A 139 25.87 21.91 -9.40
CA GLY A 139 26.81 21.37 -8.42
C GLY A 139 26.19 20.75 -7.16
N THR A 140 24.86 20.77 -6.99
CA THR A 140 24.19 19.99 -5.93
C THR A 140 24.01 18.52 -6.36
N SER A 141 23.99 17.61 -5.38
CA SER A 141 23.70 16.19 -5.64
C SER A 141 22.31 16.04 -6.27
N THR A 142 22.27 15.37 -7.42
CA THR A 142 21.02 14.90 -8.04
C THR A 142 20.43 13.75 -7.23
N PRO A 143 19.13 13.42 -7.40
CA PRO A 143 18.60 12.21 -6.82
C PRO A 143 19.27 11.00 -7.46
N PHE A 144 19.39 9.91 -6.74
CA PHE A 144 19.91 8.66 -7.30
C PHE A 144 18.76 7.79 -7.84
N PRO A 145 18.97 7.03 -8.93
CA PRO A 145 18.02 6.00 -9.34
C PRO A 145 17.74 5.03 -8.18
N GLY A 146 16.46 4.84 -7.86
CA GLY A 146 15.99 4.04 -6.74
C GLY A 146 15.61 4.85 -5.49
N GLU A 147 16.03 6.12 -5.40
CA GLU A 147 15.66 7.04 -4.31
C GLU A 147 14.16 7.41 -4.39
N THR A 148 13.53 7.55 -3.22
CA THR A 148 12.13 7.96 -3.12
C THR A 148 12.05 9.40 -2.65
N LEU A 149 11.40 10.26 -3.44
CA LEU A 149 11.14 11.65 -3.10
C LEU A 149 9.68 11.79 -2.61
N ARG A 150 9.48 12.60 -1.56
CA ARG A 150 8.15 13.03 -1.11
C ARG A 150 7.87 14.41 -1.68
N LEU A 151 6.84 14.51 -2.50
CA LEU A 151 6.34 15.76 -3.05
C LEU A 151 5.20 16.23 -2.17
N VAL A 152 5.28 17.48 -1.72
CA VAL A 152 4.28 18.07 -0.84
C VAL A 152 3.86 19.41 -1.42
N LYS A 153 2.56 19.61 -1.52
CA LYS A 153 1.93 20.89 -1.84
C LYS A 153 1.21 21.39 -0.61
N ASN A 154 1.34 22.69 -0.31
CA ASN A 154 0.68 23.34 0.84
C ASN A 154 1.03 22.66 2.19
N GLU A 155 2.31 22.36 2.40
CA GLU A 155 2.80 21.75 3.65
C GLU A 155 2.32 22.54 4.89
N GLY A 156 1.68 21.85 5.83
CA GLY A 156 1.17 22.45 7.07
C GLY A 156 -0.14 23.22 6.93
N LEU A 157 -0.80 23.20 5.77
CA LEU A 157 -2.12 23.80 5.56
C LEU A 157 -3.22 22.72 5.45
N PRO A 158 -4.50 23.04 5.69
CA PRO A 158 -5.60 22.09 5.52
C PRO A 158 -5.76 21.53 4.10
N SER A 159 -5.14 22.17 3.11
CA SER A 159 -5.11 21.75 1.71
C SER A 159 -3.80 21.03 1.34
N GLU A 160 -3.10 20.45 2.34
CA GLU A 160 -1.89 19.65 2.12
C GLU A 160 -2.20 18.45 1.22
N VAL A 161 -1.41 18.31 0.17
CA VAL A 161 -1.44 17.15 -0.72
C VAL A 161 -0.02 16.60 -0.79
N GLU A 162 0.12 15.31 -0.50
CA GLU A 162 1.39 14.61 -0.58
C GLU A 162 1.35 13.50 -1.63
N GLN A 163 2.49 13.28 -2.29
CA GLN A 163 2.70 12.20 -3.24
C GLN A 163 4.14 11.68 -3.10
N TYR A 164 4.28 10.36 -2.99
CA TYR A 164 5.59 9.71 -3.05
C TYR A 164 5.91 9.29 -4.48
N VAL A 165 7.14 9.58 -4.92
CA VAL A 165 7.63 9.20 -6.25
C VAL A 165 8.97 8.51 -6.11
N ARG A 166 9.11 7.34 -6.75
CA ARG A 166 10.39 6.64 -6.81
C ARG A 166 11.10 6.98 -8.11
N VAL A 167 12.33 7.44 -8.00
CA VAL A 167 13.16 7.82 -9.13
C VAL A 167 13.60 6.57 -9.87
N SER A 168 13.21 6.41 -11.13
CA SER A 168 13.63 5.29 -11.98
C SER A 168 14.87 5.63 -12.81
N LYS A 169 14.95 6.87 -13.28
CA LYS A 169 16.02 7.40 -14.11
C LYS A 169 16.15 8.90 -13.85
N VAL A 170 17.37 9.42 -13.93
CA VAL A 170 17.68 10.85 -13.83
C VAL A 170 18.39 11.32 -15.09
N GLU A 171 17.96 12.46 -15.61
CA GLU A 171 18.59 13.17 -16.71
C GLU A 171 18.83 14.62 -16.27
N VAL A 172 20.02 15.15 -16.54
CA VAL A 172 20.43 16.48 -16.10
C VAL A 172 20.65 17.36 -17.33
N LEU A 173 19.99 18.52 -17.34
CA LEU A 173 20.11 19.52 -18.38
C LEU A 173 20.45 20.87 -17.74
N GLU A 174 21.58 21.46 -18.13
CA GLU A 174 21.92 22.82 -17.75
C GLU A 174 21.18 23.80 -18.66
N ARG A 175 20.39 24.70 -18.05
CA ARG A 175 19.64 25.74 -18.77
C ARG A 175 19.86 27.09 -18.11
N THR A 176 20.15 28.09 -18.95
CA THR A 176 20.22 29.49 -18.54
C THR A 176 18.84 30.11 -18.66
N PHE A 177 18.33 30.65 -17.55
CA PHE A 177 17.11 31.45 -17.55
C PHE A 177 17.53 32.93 -17.55
N SER A 178 17.17 33.65 -18.61
CA SER A 178 17.37 35.10 -18.76
C SER A 178 16.14 35.86 -18.29
#